data_AF-A0A819NBQ1-F1
#
_entry.id   AF-A0A819NBQ1-F1
#
_cell.length_a   1.000
_cell.length_b   1.000
_cell.length_c   1.000
_cell.angle_alpha   90.00
_cell.angle_beta   90.00
_cell.angle_gamma   90.00
#
_symmetry.space_group_name_H-M   'P 1'
#
loop_
_entity.id
_entity.type
_entity.pdbx_description
1 polymer ?
#
loop_
_entity_poly.entity_id
_entity_poly.type
_entity_poly.pdbx_seq_one_letter_code
_entity_poly.pdbx_strand_id
1 'polypeptide(L)' 'ENIDGLAQGLIEIVKSRASLKKFQLIIIIHDEDFVDSLGKSAYAEKCYRVSKTHNGLSKIDVCNITSFGAH' A
#
# COMPACT_ATOMS: atom_id res chain seq x y z
N GLU A 1 16.22 -5.54 -6.88
CA GLU A 1 16.14 -5.33 -8.35
C GLU A 1 14.92 -5.96 -9.05
N ASN A 2 13.79 -6.22 -8.36
CA ASN A 2 12.55 -6.70 -9.01
C ASN A 2 11.28 -6.04 -8.43
N ILE A 3 11.36 -5.62 -7.18
CA ILE A 3 10.32 -4.89 -6.45
C ILE A 3 10.01 -3.52 -7.09
N ASP A 4 11.02 -2.83 -7.62
CA ASP A 4 10.84 -1.51 -8.25
C ASP A 4 10.04 -1.58 -9.55
N GLY A 5 10.29 -2.60 -10.37
CA GLY A 5 9.54 -2.85 -11.61
C GLY A 5 8.07 -3.19 -11.34
N LEU A 6 7.81 -3.95 -10.27
CA LEU A 6 6.46 -4.24 -9.80
C LEU A 6 5.76 -2.97 -9.29
N ALA A 7 6.46 -2.13 -8.52
CA ALA A 7 5.93 -0.86 -8.02
C ALA A 7 5.53 0.06 -9.19
N GLN A 8 6.43 0.22 -10.17
CA GLN A 8 6.17 1.04 -11.37
C GLN A 8 4.98 0.52 -12.16
N GLY A 9 4.90 -0.78 -12.45
CA GLY A 9 3.77 -1.36 -13.18
C GLY A 9 2.43 -1.16 -12.46
N LEU A 10 2.42 -1.30 -11.13
CA LEU A 10 1.21 -1.06 -10.33
C LEU A 10 0.82 0.42 -10.33
N ILE A 11 1.79 1.33 -10.22
CA ILE A 11 1.54 2.78 -10.33
C ILE A 11 0.93 3.12 -11.70
N GLU A 12 1.40 2.52 -12.80
CA GLU A 12 0.83 2.73 -14.13
C GLU A 12 -0.61 2.19 -14.27
N ILE A 13 -0.89 1.01 -13.70
CA ILE A 13 -2.24 0.44 -13.67
C ILE A 13 -3.18 1.36 -12.89
N VAL A 14 -2.75 1.84 -11.71
CA VAL A 14 -3.57 2.74 -10.89
C VAL A 14 -3.78 4.07 -11.59
N LYS A 15 -2.73 4.68 -12.17
CA LYS A 15 -2.83 5.93 -12.94
C LYS A 15 -3.80 5.81 -14.12
N SER A 16 -3.67 4.75 -14.91
CA SER A 16 -4.50 4.55 -16.12
C SER A 16 -5.98 4.29 -15.81
N ARG A 17 -6.28 3.83 -14.58
CA ARG A 17 -7.64 3.43 -14.17
C ARG A 17 -8.23 4.29 -13.05
N ALA A 18 -7.49 5.25 -12.49
CA ALA A 18 -7.94 6.10 -11.39
C ALA A 18 -9.18 6.94 -11.72
N SER A 19 -9.36 7.34 -12.99
CA SER A 19 -10.54 8.08 -13.44
C SER A 19 -11.78 7.19 -13.61
N LEU A 20 -11.62 5.87 -13.62
CA LEU A 20 -12.71 4.92 -13.78
C LEU A 20 -13.40 4.70 -12.43
N LYS A 21 -14.67 5.10 -12.32
CA LYS A 21 -15.51 4.89 -11.12
C LYS A 21 -15.67 3.41 -10.67
N LYS A 22 -15.17 2.44 -11.43
CA LYS A 22 -15.32 0.99 -11.18
C LYS A 22 -13.99 0.27 -10.99
N PHE A 23 -12.95 0.97 -10.54
CA PHE A 23 -11.65 0.37 -10.28
C PHE A 23 -11.38 0.31 -8.77
N GLN A 24 -11.18 -0.91 -8.26
CA GLN A 24 -10.68 -1.16 -6.90
C GLN A 24 -9.50 -2.12 -7.02
N LEU A 25 -8.37 -1.73 -6.41
CA LEU A 25 -7.17 -2.54 -6.34
C LEU A 25 -6.83 -2.73 -4.86
N ILE A 26 -6.75 -3.99 -4.42
CA ILE A 26 -6.33 -4.34 -3.06
C ILE A 26 -4.95 -4.99 -3.18
N ILE A 27 -3.98 -4.44 -2.45
CA ILE A 27 -2.60 -4.94 -2.42
C ILE A 27 -2.33 -5.47 -1.01
N ILE A 28 -1.85 -6.70 -0.93
CA ILE A 28 -1.41 -7.34 0.32
C ILE A 28 0.08 -7.58 0.21
N ILE A 29 0.84 -6.89 1.04
CA ILE A 29 2.30 -6.90 1.04
C ILE A 29 2.82 -6.73 2.47
N HIS A 30 4.00 -7.28 2.74
CA HIS A 30 4.68 -7.19 4.04
C HIS A 30 5.88 -6.24 4.04
N ASP A 31 6.36 -5.84 2.86
CA ASP A 31 7.50 -4.95 2.66
C ASP A 31 7.07 -3.48 2.87
N GLU A 32 7.63 -2.84 3.89
CA GLU A 32 7.28 -1.48 4.27
C GLU A 32 7.88 -0.43 3.32
N ASP A 33 9.05 -0.69 2.71
CA ASP A 33 9.72 0.21 1.77
C ASP A 33 8.91 0.35 0.47
N PHE A 34 8.27 -0.74 0.05
CA PHE A 34 7.35 -0.73 -1.09
C PHE A 34 6.07 0.07 -0.81
N VAL A 35 5.53 -0.04 0.41
CA VAL A 35 4.35 0.72 0.83
C VAL A 35 4.65 2.22 0.83
N ASP A 36 5.83 2.62 1.29
CA ASP A 36 6.28 4.03 1.26
C ASP A 36 6.45 4.54 -0.19
N SER A 37 7.01 3.70 -1.07
CA SER A 37 7.16 4.02 -2.51
C SER A 37 5.81 4.23 -3.21
N LEU A 38 4.79 3.41 -2.89
CA LEU A 38 3.41 3.61 -3.34
C LEU A 38 2.77 4.85 -2.71
N GLY A 39 3.00 5.11 -1.43
CA GLY A 39 2.44 6.24 -0.69
C GLY A 39 2.85 7.59 -1.24
N LYS A 40 4.13 7.75 -1.62
CA LYS A 40 4.67 8.97 -2.26
C LYS A 40 3.99 9.30 -3.58
N SER A 41 3.42 8.31 -4.27
CA SER A 41 2.76 8.51 -5.56
C SER A 41 1.33 9.07 -5.46
N ALA A 42 0.79 9.26 -4.24
CA ALA A 42 -0.53 9.86 -3.97
C ALA A 42 -1.77 9.07 -4.47
N TYR A 43 -1.62 7.82 -4.90
CA TYR A 43 -2.73 7.02 -5.43
C TYR A 43 -3.37 6.04 -4.44
N ALA A 44 -2.78 5.85 -3.25
CA ALA A 44 -3.32 4.97 -2.23
C ALA A 44 -4.14 5.78 -1.22
N GLU A 45 -5.47 5.64 -1.26
CA GLU A 45 -6.39 6.39 -0.40
C GLU A 45 -6.46 5.83 1.04
N LYS A 46 -6.24 4.52 1.21
CA LYS A 46 -6.38 3.82 2.50
C LYS A 46 -5.27 2.77 2.66
N CYS A 47 -4.63 2.77 3.82
CA CYS A 47 -3.64 1.78 4.22
C CYS A 47 -4.08 1.11 5.53
N TYR A 48 -3.95 -0.21 5.57
CA TYR A 48 -4.32 -1.03 6.73
C TYR A 48 -3.16 -1.93 7.11
N ARG A 49 -2.68 -1.82 8.35
CA ARG A 49 -1.69 -2.74 8.90
C ARG A 49 -2.41 -3.85 9.66
N VAL A 50 -2.14 -5.08 9.27
CA VAL A 50 -2.63 -6.28 9.96
C VAL A 50 -1.53 -6.80 10.87
N SER A 51 -1.83 -6.99 12.15
CA SER A 51 -0.88 -7.49 13.15
C SER A 51 -1.53 -8.55 14.04
N LYS A 52 -0.70 -9.32 14.76
CA LYS A 52 -1.18 -10.30 15.74
C LYS A 52 -1.08 -9.70 17.15
N THR A 53 -2.16 -9.80 17.91
CA THR A 53 -2.19 -9.41 19.32
C THR A 53 -1.47 -10.43 20.19
N HIS A 54 -1.15 -10.05 21.43
CA HIS A 54 -0.56 -10.95 22.43
C HIS A 54 -1.43 -12.19 22.72
N ASN A 55 -2.76 -12.06 22.55
CA ASN A 55 -3.71 -13.16 22.70
C ASN A 55 -3.85 -14.04 21.45
N GLY A 56 -3.03 -13.81 20.42
CA GLY A 56 -3.04 -14.60 19.19
C GLY A 56 -4.15 -14.22 18.19
N LEU A 57 -4.95 -13.19 18.47
CA LEU A 57 -6.00 -12.69 17.59
C LEU A 57 -5.46 -11.67 16.58
N SER A 58 -6.11 -11.55 15.42
CA SER A 58 -5.77 -10.54 14.41
C SER A 58 -6.29 -9.16 14.81
N LYS A 59 -5.46 -8.14 14.61
CA LYS A 59 -5.79 -6.72 14.78
C LYS A 59 -5.52 -5.98 13.46
N ILE A 60 -6.40 -5.03 13.13
CA ILE A 60 -6.26 -4.17 11.96
C ILE A 60 -6.19 -2.72 12.45
N ASP A 61 -5.15 -2.01 12.05
CA ASP A 61 -4.96 -0.58 12.34
C ASP A 61 -4.99 0.20 11.01
N VAL A 62 -5.66 1.36 11.01
CA VAL A 62 -5.61 2.29 9.88
C VAL A 62 -4.30 3.05 9.96
N CYS A 63 -3.55 3.08 8.86
CA CYS A 63 -2.24 3.73 8.81
C CYS A 63 -2.23 4.87 7.78
N ASN A 64 -1.42 5.90 8.05
CA ASN A 64 -1.14 6.91 7.06
C ASN A 64 0.06 6.45 6.21
N ILE A 65 -0.16 6.29 4.91
CA ILE A 65 0.86 5.74 4.00
C ILE A 65 2.09 6.66 3.85
N THR A 66 1.95 7.95 4.19
CA THR A 66 3.02 8.95 4.07
C THR A 66 4.02 8.93 5.22
N SER A 67 3.80 8.10 6.26
CA SER A 67 4.57 8.14 7.51
C SER A 67 5.44 6.90 7.75
N PHE A 68 5.60 6.02 6.75
CA PHE A 68 6.34 4.76 6.93
C PHE A 68 7.87 4.92 6.88
N GLY A 69 8.40 5.90 6.14
CA GLY A 69 9.85 6.12 5.97
C GLY A 69 10.51 7.16 6.89
N ALA A 70 9.89 7.57 8.01
CA ALA A 70 10.47 8.55 8.94
C ALA A 70 11.24 7.85 10.08
N HIS A 71 12.33 7.17 9.75
CA HIS A 71 13.33 6.69 10.72
C HIS A 71 14.74 6.77 10.16
#